data_AF-A0A974KFW1-F1
#
_entry.id   AF-A0A974KFW1-F1
#
_cell.length_a   1.000
_cell.length_b   1.000
_cell.length_c   1.000
_cell.angle_alpha   90.00
_cell.angle_beta   90.00
_cell.angle_gamma   90.00
#
_symmetry.space_group_name_H-M   'P 1'
#
loop_
_entity.id
_entity.type
_entity.pdbx_description
1 polymer ?
#
loop_
_entity_poly.entity_id
_entity_poly.type
_entity_poly.pdbx_seq_one_letter_code
_entity_poly.pdbx_strand_id
1 'polypeptide(L)'
;MEMDLNNRLTEDETLEQAYDIFLELAADNLDPADIILFNLQFEERGGAELFDPAEDWQEHVDFDLNPDFFAEVVIGLADTEDGEINDIFARVLLCREKDHKLCHILWRE
;
A
#
# COMPACT_ATOMS: atom_id res chain seq x y z
N MET A 1 4.92 15.63 19.21
CA MET A 1 3.62 14.96 19.39
C MET A 1 3.95 13.54 19.78
N GLU A 2 3.51 13.08 20.94
CA GLU A 2 3.68 11.68 21.35
C GLU A 2 2.71 10.87 20.50
N MET A 3 3.26 9.98 19.68
CA MET A 3 2.44 9.09 18.87
C MET A 3 1.86 8.01 19.79
N ASP A 4 0.54 7.81 19.75
CA ASP A 4 -0.19 6.92 20.65
C ASP A 4 -0.38 5.55 19.98
N LEU A 5 0.40 4.55 20.41
CA LEU A 5 0.27 3.15 19.95
C LEU A 5 -1.15 2.58 20.10
N ASN A 6 -1.93 3.09 21.07
CA ASN A 6 -3.31 2.67 21.30
C ASN A 6 -4.32 3.33 20.34
N ASN A 7 -3.91 4.34 19.57
CA ASN A 7 -4.73 5.07 18.61
C ASN A 7 -4.35 4.75 17.15
N ARG A 8 -3.64 3.65 16.93
CA ARG A 8 -3.27 3.20 15.58
C ARG A 8 -4.39 2.42 14.91
N LEU A 9 -4.45 2.51 13.61
CA LEU A 9 -5.25 1.69 12.70
C LEU A 9 -4.80 0.24 12.87
N THR A 10 -5.79 -0.65 12.89
CA THR A 10 -5.51 -2.08 12.77
C THR A 10 -4.92 -2.38 11.39
N GLU A 11 -4.32 -3.56 11.24
CA GLU A 11 -3.79 -4.00 9.94
C GLU A 11 -4.90 -3.98 8.87
N ASP A 12 -6.10 -4.45 9.24
CA ASP A 12 -7.30 -4.43 8.40
C ASP A 12 -7.68 -3.00 7.98
N GLU A 13 -7.83 -2.06 8.95
CA GLU A 13 -8.16 -0.66 8.65
C GLU A 13 -7.11 0.01 7.75
N THR A 14 -5.84 -0.38 7.91
CA THR A 14 -4.73 0.16 7.11
C THR A 14 -4.79 -0.38 5.69
N LEU A 15 -5.04 -1.68 5.52
CA LEU A 15 -5.21 -2.34 4.23
C LEU A 15 -6.40 -1.77 3.46
N GLU A 16 -7.56 -1.65 4.12
CA GLU A 16 -8.76 -1.07 3.52
C GLU A 16 -8.49 0.37 3.01
N GLN A 17 -7.82 1.19 3.84
CA GLN A 17 -7.49 2.55 3.46
C GLN A 17 -6.48 2.62 2.31
N ALA A 18 -5.46 1.76 2.32
CA ALA A 18 -4.49 1.68 1.24
C ALA A 18 -5.15 1.35 -0.09
N TYR A 19 -6.06 0.39 -0.03
CA TYR A 19 -6.75 -0.13 -1.19
C TYR A 19 -7.69 0.91 -1.79
N ASP A 20 -8.44 1.64 -0.96
CA ASP A 20 -9.30 2.75 -1.38
C ASP A 20 -8.49 3.85 -2.09
N ILE A 21 -7.39 4.30 -1.46
CA ILE A 21 -6.49 5.33 -2.02
C ILE A 21 -5.88 4.85 -3.35
N PHE A 22 -5.44 3.59 -3.41
CA PHE A 22 -4.91 3.01 -4.63
C PHE A 22 -5.95 3.02 -5.73
N LEU A 23 -7.18 2.56 -5.50
CA LEU A 23 -8.22 2.54 -6.52
C LEU A 23 -8.57 3.95 -7.03
N GLU A 24 -8.62 4.94 -6.15
CA GLU A 24 -8.88 6.33 -6.54
C GLU A 24 -7.78 6.91 -7.43
N LEU A 25 -6.51 6.58 -7.15
CA LEU A 25 -5.36 7.17 -7.84
C LEU A 25 -4.86 6.31 -9.02
N ALA A 26 -5.15 5.01 -9.02
CA ALA A 26 -4.63 4.04 -9.99
C ALA A 26 -5.00 4.46 -11.41
N ALA A 27 -6.26 4.84 -11.63
CA ALA A 27 -6.74 5.24 -12.96
C ALA A 27 -6.02 6.48 -13.54
N ASP A 28 -5.40 7.31 -12.69
CA ASP A 28 -4.69 8.53 -13.09
C ASP A 28 -3.18 8.33 -13.19
N ASN A 29 -2.62 7.34 -12.47
CA ASN A 29 -1.17 7.13 -12.36
C ASN A 29 -0.64 5.87 -13.06
N LEU A 30 -1.43 4.80 -13.19
CA LEU A 30 -1.04 3.58 -13.89
C LEU A 30 -1.36 3.68 -15.38
N ASP A 31 -0.60 2.93 -16.18
CA ASP A 31 -0.86 2.82 -17.60
C ASP A 31 -2.24 2.16 -17.84
N PRO A 32 -3.01 2.58 -18.85
CA PRO A 32 -4.31 1.97 -19.15
C PRO A 32 -4.24 0.45 -19.36
N ALA A 33 -3.10 -0.09 -19.81
CA ALA A 33 -2.90 -1.53 -19.91
C ALA A 33 -2.86 -2.22 -18.53
N ASP A 34 -2.15 -1.64 -17.58
CA ASP A 34 -2.05 -2.14 -16.20
C ASP A 34 -3.39 -2.05 -15.47
N ILE A 35 -4.13 -0.96 -15.66
CA ILE A 35 -5.48 -0.82 -15.10
C ILE A 35 -6.42 -1.90 -15.63
N ILE A 36 -6.38 -2.18 -16.93
CA ILE A 36 -7.20 -3.24 -17.52
C ILE A 36 -6.76 -4.61 -16.99
N LEU A 37 -5.45 -4.87 -16.93
CA LEU A 37 -4.91 -6.13 -16.43
C LEU A 37 -5.31 -6.37 -14.97
N PHE A 38 -5.13 -5.35 -14.13
CA PHE A 38 -5.55 -5.33 -12.74
C PHE A 38 -7.05 -5.61 -12.64
N ASN A 39 -7.92 -4.82 -13.27
CA ASN A 39 -9.37 -5.04 -13.16
C ASN A 39 -9.82 -6.44 -13.66
N LEU A 40 -9.14 -7.00 -14.65
CA LEU A 40 -9.48 -8.31 -15.20
C LEU A 40 -9.00 -9.47 -14.31
N GLN A 41 -7.81 -9.36 -13.73
CA GLN A 41 -7.19 -10.44 -12.96
C GLN A 41 -7.31 -10.27 -11.45
N PHE A 42 -7.70 -9.09 -10.95
CA PHE A 42 -7.74 -8.79 -9.53
C PHE A 42 -8.73 -9.69 -8.77
N GLU A 43 -9.87 -10.04 -9.38
CA GLU A 43 -10.84 -10.93 -8.73
C GLU A 43 -10.29 -12.35 -8.47
N GLU A 44 -9.33 -12.81 -9.29
CA GLU A 44 -8.75 -14.15 -9.18
C GLU A 44 -7.34 -14.16 -8.58
N ARG A 45 -6.56 -13.10 -8.77
CA ARG A 45 -5.12 -13.06 -8.44
C ARG A 45 -4.70 -11.80 -7.72
N GLY A 46 -5.64 -10.88 -7.52
CA GLY A 46 -5.42 -9.62 -6.84
C GLY A 46 -5.13 -9.83 -5.37
N GLY A 47 -4.06 -9.22 -4.91
CA GLY A 47 -3.66 -9.24 -3.52
C GLY A 47 -3.22 -7.86 -3.06
N ALA A 48 -3.50 -7.58 -1.79
CA ALA A 48 -2.87 -6.50 -1.05
C ALA A 48 -2.25 -7.10 0.20
N GLU A 49 -0.94 -6.95 0.36
CA GLU A 49 -0.21 -7.47 1.52
C GLU A 49 0.40 -6.32 2.31
N LEU A 50 0.26 -6.38 3.63
CA LEU A 50 0.82 -5.41 4.55
C LEU A 50 2.21 -5.88 5.01
N PHE A 51 3.18 -4.99 4.86
CA PHE A 51 4.57 -5.18 5.24
C PHE A 51 5.04 -4.01 6.11
N ASP A 52 6.13 -4.25 6.83
CA ASP A 52 6.87 -3.18 7.48
C ASP A 52 7.48 -2.24 6.43
N PRO A 53 7.58 -0.92 6.71
CA PRO A 53 8.18 0.03 5.78
C PRO A 53 9.62 -0.36 5.45
N ALA A 54 9.89 -0.62 4.17
CA ALA A 54 11.25 -0.89 3.69
C ALA A 54 12.20 0.30 3.91
N GLU A 55 13.48 0.01 4.12
CA GLU A 55 14.52 1.04 4.35
C GLU A 55 14.65 2.03 3.19
N ASP A 56 14.35 1.59 1.97
CA ASP A 56 14.35 2.39 0.73
C ASP A 56 13.38 3.58 0.79
N TRP A 57 12.27 3.46 1.55
CA TRP A 57 11.36 4.59 1.75
C TRP A 57 12.03 5.78 2.42
N GLN A 58 13.07 5.56 3.21
CA GLN A 58 13.84 6.63 3.84
C GLN A 58 14.51 7.55 2.80
N GLU A 59 14.71 7.08 1.56
CA GLU A 59 15.19 7.91 0.45
C GLU A 59 14.05 8.72 -0.19
N HIS A 60 12.81 8.24 -0.08
CA HIS A 60 11.61 8.90 -0.59
C HIS A 60 10.99 9.89 0.41
N VAL A 61 11.19 9.68 1.71
CA VAL A 61 10.60 10.49 2.78
C VAL A 61 11.66 11.10 3.70
N ASP A 62 11.50 12.37 4.06
CA ASP A 62 12.45 13.13 4.89
C ASP A 62 12.20 12.97 6.41
N PHE A 63 11.53 11.89 6.83
CA PHE A 63 11.18 11.63 8.22
C PHE A 63 11.42 10.19 8.62
N ASP A 64 11.63 9.94 9.92
CA ASP A 64 11.85 8.59 10.46
C ASP A 64 10.59 7.72 10.28
N LEU A 65 10.74 6.63 9.54
CA LEU A 65 9.70 5.61 9.39
C LEU A 65 9.78 4.62 10.53
N ASN A 66 8.86 4.75 11.48
CA ASN A 66 8.74 3.82 12.57
C ASN A 66 7.76 2.68 12.21
N PRO A 67 8.19 1.40 12.12
CA PRO A 67 7.29 0.27 11.82
C PRO A 67 6.14 0.11 12.82
N ASP A 68 6.25 0.68 14.03
CA ASP A 68 5.14 0.71 14.98
C ASP A 68 3.94 1.57 14.52
N PHE A 69 4.20 2.58 13.68
CA PHE A 69 3.25 3.59 13.24
C PHE A 69 3.09 3.67 11.72
N PHE A 70 4.06 3.23 10.93
CA PHE A 70 4.00 3.23 9.48
C PHE A 70 3.93 1.78 8.99
N ALA A 71 3.09 1.56 7.99
CA ALA A 71 3.00 0.28 7.31
C ALA A 71 3.04 0.53 5.80
N GLU A 72 3.70 -0.38 5.10
CA GLU A 72 3.67 -0.45 3.66
C GLU A 72 2.61 -1.47 3.24
N VAL A 73 1.78 -1.12 2.27
CA VAL A 73 0.84 -2.03 1.64
C VAL A 73 1.25 -2.19 0.19
N VAL A 74 1.60 -3.42 -0.18
CA VAL A 74 1.99 -3.78 -1.54
C VAL A 74 0.74 -4.31 -2.25
N ILE A 75 0.38 -3.67 -3.36
CA ILE A 75 -0.80 -4.02 -4.16
C ILE A 75 -0.33 -4.53 -5.52
N GLY A 76 -0.79 -5.73 -5.88
CA GLY A 76 -0.32 -6.40 -7.07
C GLY A 76 -1.13 -7.64 -7.46
N LEU A 77 -0.58 -8.41 -8.39
CA LEU A 77 -1.10 -9.71 -8.79
C LEU A 77 -0.11 -10.81 -8.38
N ALA A 78 -0.66 -11.88 -7.82
CA ALA A 78 0.04 -13.13 -7.64
C ALA A 78 -0.01 -13.98 -8.91
N ASP A 79 0.92 -14.93 -9.04
CA ASP A 79 0.91 -15.89 -10.15
C ASP A 79 -0.29 -16.87 -10.03
N THR A 80 -0.73 -17.11 -8.79
CA THR A 80 -1.82 -18.01 -8.40
C THR A 80 -2.68 -17.40 -7.28
N GLU A 81 -3.93 -17.86 -7.09
CA GLU A 81 -4.88 -17.39 -6.04
C GLU A 81 -4.26 -17.29 -4.63
N ASP A 82 -3.42 -18.26 -4.23
CA ASP A 82 -2.73 -18.30 -2.93
C ASP A 82 -1.21 -18.07 -3.06
N GLY A 83 -0.77 -17.46 -4.16
CA GLY A 83 0.64 -17.18 -4.44
C GLY A 83 1.11 -15.87 -3.82
N GLU A 84 2.43 -15.71 -3.69
CA GLU A 84 3.03 -14.43 -3.34
C GLU A 84 2.77 -13.41 -4.47
N ILE A 85 2.58 -12.14 -4.10
CA ILE A 85 2.46 -11.04 -5.06
C ILE A 85 3.81 -10.90 -5.79
N ASN A 86 3.86 -11.32 -7.04
CA ASN A 86 5.06 -11.23 -7.88
C ASN A 86 5.02 -10.00 -8.80
N ASP A 87 3.82 -9.58 -9.20
CA ASP A 87 3.62 -8.45 -10.09
C ASP A 87 3.06 -7.25 -9.31
N ILE A 88 3.95 -6.40 -8.82
CA ILE A 88 3.61 -5.25 -7.99
C ILE A 88 3.21 -4.07 -8.88
N PHE A 89 1.99 -3.56 -8.70
CA PHE A 89 1.52 -2.35 -9.38
C PHE A 89 1.82 -1.08 -8.60
N ALA A 90 1.64 -1.14 -7.28
CA ALA A 90 1.91 -0.01 -6.42
C ALA A 90 2.29 -0.44 -5.01
N ARG A 91 3.05 0.42 -4.35
CA ARG A 91 3.43 0.32 -2.94
C ARG A 91 2.90 1.55 -2.22
N VAL A 92 2.01 1.33 -1.25
CA VAL A 92 1.32 2.39 -0.52
C VAL A 92 1.85 2.43 0.91
N LEU A 93 2.59 3.48 1.24
CA LEU A 93 3.05 3.74 2.60
C LEU A 93 2.01 4.57 3.35
N LEU A 94 1.53 4.07 4.48
CA LEU A 94 0.49 4.70 5.28
C LEU A 94 0.92 4.84 6.73
N CYS A 95 0.57 5.98 7.31
CA CYS A 95 0.61 6.16 8.75
C CYS A 95 -0.62 5.51 9.37
N ARG A 96 -0.38 4.53 10.25
CA ARG A 96 -1.38 3.88 11.08
C ARG A 96 -1.97 4.85 12.11
N GLU A 97 -1.36 5.99 12.40
CA GLU A 97 -1.90 6.90 13.40
C GLU A 97 -3.17 7.62 12.92
N LYS A 98 -4.29 7.48 13.66
CA LYS A 98 -5.59 8.05 13.26
C LYS A 98 -5.61 9.58 13.15
N ASP A 99 -4.74 10.26 13.90
CA ASP A 99 -4.63 11.73 13.91
C ASP A 99 -3.77 12.25 12.76
N HIS A 100 -2.84 11.42 12.26
CA HIS A 100 -1.86 11.79 11.23
C HIS A 100 -2.11 11.01 9.94
N LYS A 101 -2.86 11.63 9.02
CA LYS A 101 -3.12 11.08 7.69
C LYS A 101 -1.96 11.36 6.73
N LEU A 102 -0.90 10.58 6.84
CA LEU A 102 0.22 10.61 5.91
C LEU A 102 0.14 9.36 5.03
N CYS A 103 0.06 9.57 3.71
CA CYS A 103 0.07 8.52 2.70
C CYS A 103 1.05 8.86 1.58
N HIS A 104 1.87 7.90 1.19
CA HIS A 104 2.71 7.97 -0.02
C HIS A 104 2.44 6.75 -0.87
N ILE A 105 2.44 6.93 -2.18
CA ILE A 105 2.23 5.84 -3.13
C ILE A 105 3.36 5.87 -4.16
N LEU A 106 3.99 4.73 -4.35
CA LEU A 106 4.97 4.49 -5.40
C LEU A 106 4.33 3.57 -6.42
N TRP A 107 4.18 4.06 -7.64
CA TRP A 107 3.63 3.31 -8.77
C TRP A 107 4.76 2.60 -9.50
N ARG A 108 4.41 1.51 -10.19
CA ARG A 108 5.30 0.85 -11.15
C ARG A 108 5.57 1.80 -12.34
N GLU A 109 6.85 2.04 -12.65
CA GLU A 109 7.31 2.75 -13.87
C GLU A 109 7.45 1.81 -15.08
#